data_AF-A0A2G1NYT6-F1
#
_entry.id   AF-A0A2G1NYT6-F1
#
_cell.length_a   1.000
_cell.length_b   1.000
_cell.length_c   1.000
_cell.angle_alpha   90.00
_cell.angle_beta   90.00
_cell.angle_gamma   90.00
#
_symmetry.space_group_name_H-M   'P 1'
#
loop_
_entity.id
_entity.type
_entity.pdbx_description
1 polymer ?
#
loop_
_entity_poly.entity_id
_entity_poly.type
_entity_poly.pdbx_seq_one_letter_code
_entity_poly.pdbx_strand_id
1 'polypeptide(L)'
;MAYVLNLGDLGKEFDCKADAIRDYVRVRSDVGGEYVRAVGRLAGESSTVNQRLPRYSGSRILEGGFIKPFSHNLKTRGEAHAWLDCVMDGVVVGAVDGSQIYPDKGYDVPIGVVQTAGIYNRHTGAGDFGERTRVELITPAQFERARVYAYSSEFVDAHRFRAECEEIKQLLCEHDEIFVLLDGSLILSHIISRIGVIVPVLSCVTGMIGVPQVMVLEISRYLTGMVSSEMPSPFFILISDRG
;
A
#
# COMPACT_ATOMS: atom_id res chain seq x y z
N MET A 1 28.32 -0.52 14.12
CA MET A 1 28.12 -1.33 12.89
C MET A 1 26.66 -1.77 12.88
N ALA A 2 25.83 -1.20 12.01
CA ALA A 2 24.47 -1.69 11.82
C ALA A 2 24.57 -2.99 11.02
N TYR A 3 24.06 -4.10 11.57
CA TYR A 3 23.88 -5.33 10.83
C TYR A 3 22.78 -5.09 9.79
N VAL A 4 23.18 -4.76 8.56
CA VAL A 4 22.25 -4.70 7.43
C VAL A 4 21.80 -6.13 7.16
N LEU A 5 20.49 -6.35 7.22
CA LEU A 5 19.89 -7.66 7.00
C LEU A 5 20.16 -8.08 5.55
N ASN A 6 20.90 -9.18 5.34
CA ASN A 6 21.24 -9.65 4.00
C ASN A 6 20.01 -10.30 3.35
N LEU A 7 19.28 -9.52 2.56
CA LEU A 7 18.08 -9.95 1.85
C LEU A 7 18.33 -11.14 0.91
N GLY A 8 19.55 -11.29 0.39
CA GLY A 8 19.91 -12.41 -0.48
C GLY A 8 20.01 -13.74 0.25
N ASP A 9 20.60 -13.74 1.45
CA ASP A 9 20.68 -14.94 2.28
C ASP A 9 19.33 -15.28 2.93
N LEU A 10 18.56 -14.24 3.30
CA LEU A 10 17.20 -14.41 3.77
C LEU A 10 16.31 -15.05 2.70
N GLY A 11 16.42 -14.62 1.44
CA GLY A 11 15.68 -15.19 0.32
C GLY A 11 15.95 -16.69 0.14
N LYS A 12 17.22 -17.10 0.18
CA LYS A 12 17.60 -18.53 0.11
C LYS A 12 17.03 -19.34 1.27
N GLU A 13 17.06 -18.78 2.48
CA GLU A 13 16.51 -19.44 3.66
C GLU A 13 15.00 -19.61 3.57
N PHE A 14 14.29 -18.62 3.01
CA PHE A 14 12.87 -18.71 2.71
C PHE A 14 12.57 -19.76 1.64
N ASP A 15 13.36 -19.82 0.56
CA ASP A 15 13.21 -20.84 -0.49
C ASP A 15 13.39 -22.26 0.08
N CYS A 16 14.46 -22.46 0.87
CA CYS A 16 14.74 -23.75 1.50
C CYS A 16 13.65 -24.18 2.51
N LYS A 17 12.96 -23.23 3.14
CA LYS A 17 11.90 -23.50 4.13
C LYS A 17 10.49 -23.33 3.57
N ALA A 18 10.35 -23.04 2.27
CA ALA A 18 9.07 -22.70 1.65
C ALA A 18 8.02 -23.79 1.87
N ASP A 19 8.42 -25.07 1.73
CA ASP A 19 7.50 -26.19 1.91
C ASP A 19 7.10 -26.39 3.37
N ALA A 20 8.04 -26.27 4.31
CA ALA A 20 7.73 -26.32 5.74
C ALA A 20 6.79 -25.18 6.18
N ILE A 21 6.96 -23.97 5.62
CA ILE A 21 6.09 -22.81 5.86
C ILE A 21 4.70 -23.05 5.25
N ARG A 22 4.62 -23.54 4.01
CA ARG A 22 3.35 -23.88 3.34
C ARG A 22 2.61 -24.98 4.08
N ASP A 23 3.31 -26.00 4.54
CA ASP A 23 2.74 -27.12 5.29
C ASP A 23 2.24 -26.66 6.66
N TYR A 24 2.96 -25.79 7.34
CA TYR A 24 2.48 -25.17 8.58
C TYR A 24 1.16 -24.41 8.37
N VAL A 25 1.08 -23.59 7.32
CA VAL A 25 -0.14 -22.83 6.97
C VAL A 25 -1.29 -23.76 6.60
N ARG A 26 -1.02 -24.84 5.85
CA ARG A 26 -2.02 -25.81 5.40
C ARG A 26 -2.53 -26.74 6.51
N VAL A 27 -1.67 -27.15 7.44
CA VAL A 27 -1.95 -28.23 8.40
C VAL A 27 -2.41 -27.71 9.76
N ARG A 28 -2.00 -26.51 10.19
CA ARG A 28 -2.13 -26.08 11.59
C ARG A 28 -2.97 -24.85 11.89
N SER A 29 -3.45 -24.13 10.88
CA SER A 29 -4.37 -23.02 11.14
C SER A 29 -5.79 -23.42 10.72
N ASP A 30 -6.71 -23.50 11.67
CA ASP A 30 -8.15 -23.58 11.37
C ASP A 30 -8.57 -22.44 10.41
N VAL A 31 -7.86 -21.31 10.51
CA VAL A 31 -7.89 -20.15 9.63
C VAL A 31 -7.57 -20.49 8.17
N GLY A 32 -6.58 -21.35 7.90
CA GLY A 32 -6.20 -21.76 6.55
C GLY A 32 -7.27 -22.62 5.88
N GLY A 33 -7.89 -23.54 6.64
CA GLY A 33 -9.01 -24.33 6.17
C GLY A 33 -10.26 -23.48 5.88
N GLU A 34 -10.57 -22.52 6.75
CA GLU A 34 -11.62 -21.53 6.51
C GLU A 34 -11.33 -20.62 5.32
N TYR A 35 -10.09 -20.18 5.16
CA TYR A 35 -9.64 -19.37 4.02
C TYR A 35 -9.82 -20.13 2.70
N VAL A 36 -9.35 -21.38 2.59
CA VAL A 36 -9.54 -22.19 1.38
C VAL A 36 -11.03 -22.37 1.07
N ARG A 37 -11.86 -22.62 2.08
CA ARG A 37 -13.32 -22.69 1.92
C ARG A 37 -13.92 -21.35 1.47
N ALA A 38 -13.44 -20.23 2.00
CA ALA A 38 -13.88 -18.90 1.62
C ALA A 38 -13.49 -18.55 0.18
N VAL A 39 -12.25 -18.81 -0.22
CA VAL A 39 -11.78 -18.67 -1.60
C VAL A 39 -12.61 -19.55 -2.55
N GLY A 40 -12.92 -20.80 -2.16
CA GLY A 40 -13.80 -21.67 -2.94
C GLY A 40 -15.20 -21.08 -3.16
N ARG A 41 -15.77 -20.39 -2.18
CA ARG A 41 -17.06 -19.67 -2.34
C ARG A 41 -16.93 -18.47 -3.28
N LEU A 42 -15.80 -17.75 -3.23
CA LEU A 42 -15.54 -16.57 -4.05
C LEU A 42 -15.28 -16.90 -5.53
N ALA A 43 -14.87 -18.14 -5.84
CA ALA A 43 -14.60 -18.58 -7.22
C ALA A 43 -15.82 -18.47 -8.15
N GLY A 44 -17.04 -18.57 -7.61
CA GLY A 44 -18.29 -18.43 -8.36
C GLY A 44 -18.90 -17.02 -8.33
N GLU A 45 -18.32 -16.09 -7.59
CA GLU A 45 -18.87 -14.74 -7.44
C GLU A 45 -18.45 -13.84 -8.61
N SER A 46 -19.38 -13.00 -9.05
CA SER A 46 -19.20 -12.03 -10.13
C SER A 46 -19.56 -10.63 -9.65
N SER A 47 -19.47 -9.63 -10.54
CA SER A 47 -19.84 -8.24 -10.26
C SER A 47 -21.25 -8.06 -9.68
N THR A 48 -22.15 -9.04 -9.82
CA THR A 48 -23.48 -9.03 -9.17
C THR A 48 -23.41 -9.05 -7.64
N VAL A 49 -22.33 -9.53 -7.04
CA VAL A 49 -22.13 -9.51 -5.58
C VAL A 49 -22.13 -8.08 -5.04
N ASN A 50 -21.70 -7.10 -5.84
CA ASN A 50 -21.68 -5.68 -5.45
C ASN A 50 -23.05 -5.15 -5.03
N GLN A 51 -24.14 -5.77 -5.50
CA GLN A 51 -25.51 -5.40 -5.12
C GLN A 51 -25.87 -5.83 -3.69
N ARG A 52 -25.21 -6.88 -3.19
CA ARG A 52 -25.38 -7.43 -1.83
C ARG A 52 -24.36 -6.86 -0.85
N LEU A 53 -23.31 -6.20 -1.34
CA LEU A 53 -22.30 -5.57 -0.50
C LEU A 53 -22.90 -4.33 0.20
N PRO A 54 -22.46 -4.04 1.44
CA PRO A 54 -22.81 -2.79 2.11
C PRO A 54 -22.48 -1.57 1.24
N ARG A 55 -23.22 -0.47 1.43
CA ARG A 55 -22.99 0.79 0.71
C ARG A 55 -21.51 1.20 0.73
N TYR A 56 -20.84 0.95 1.85
CA TYR A 56 -19.40 1.09 2.03
C TYR A 56 -18.76 -0.30 2.16
N SER A 57 -18.47 -0.95 1.03
CA SER A 57 -17.52 -2.06 0.98
C SER A 57 -16.18 -1.48 0.54
N GLY A 58 -15.12 -1.70 1.32
CA GLY A 58 -13.77 -1.19 1.02
C GLY A 58 -13.24 -1.60 -0.36
N SER A 59 -13.85 -2.60 -0.97
CA SER A 59 -13.60 -3.10 -2.32
C SER A 59 -14.90 -3.43 -3.05
N ARG A 60 -14.89 -3.31 -4.38
CA ARG A 60 -15.95 -3.73 -5.31
C ARG A 60 -15.32 -4.45 -6.50
N ILE A 61 -16.02 -5.45 -7.03
CA ILE A 61 -15.58 -6.14 -8.25
C ILE A 61 -15.93 -5.26 -9.45
N LEU A 62 -14.93 -4.69 -10.11
CA LEU A 62 -15.16 -3.85 -11.29
C LEU A 62 -15.39 -4.70 -12.55
N GLU A 63 -14.61 -5.77 -12.74
CA GLU A 63 -14.69 -6.61 -13.93
C GLU A 63 -14.44 -8.10 -13.63
N GLY A 64 -15.21 -8.98 -14.30
CA GLY A 64 -15.07 -10.44 -14.19
C GLY A 64 -15.50 -11.03 -12.84
N GLY A 65 -14.80 -12.08 -12.40
CA GLY A 65 -15.01 -12.74 -11.11
C GLY A 65 -14.05 -12.23 -10.03
N PHE A 66 -14.36 -12.56 -8.77
CA PHE A 66 -13.53 -12.18 -7.63
C PHE A 66 -12.11 -12.78 -7.71
N ILE A 67 -12.01 -14.00 -8.25
CA ILE A 67 -10.72 -14.65 -8.48
C ILE A 67 -10.24 -14.38 -9.91
N LYS A 68 -9.10 -13.71 -10.04
CA LYS A 68 -8.35 -13.58 -11.30
C LYS A 68 -7.21 -14.59 -11.32
N PRO A 69 -7.33 -15.72 -12.05
CA PRO A 69 -6.24 -16.68 -12.13
C PRO A 69 -5.07 -16.06 -12.89
N PHE A 70 -3.87 -16.19 -12.32
CA PHE A 70 -2.65 -15.81 -13.02
C PHE A 70 -2.37 -16.84 -14.12
N SER A 71 -2.48 -16.42 -15.38
CA SER A 71 -2.43 -17.30 -16.55
C SER A 71 -1.02 -17.77 -16.91
N HIS A 72 0.02 -17.23 -16.27
CA HIS A 72 1.41 -17.56 -16.57
C HIS A 72 1.95 -18.61 -15.59
N ASN A 73 2.56 -19.65 -16.12
CA ASN A 73 3.25 -20.68 -15.34
C ASN A 73 4.75 -20.35 -15.25
N LEU A 74 5.07 -19.32 -14.46
CA LEU A 74 6.45 -18.86 -14.25
C LEU A 74 7.14 -19.77 -13.23
N LYS A 75 8.18 -20.48 -13.66
CA LYS A 75 8.91 -21.48 -12.85
C LYS A 75 10.21 -20.93 -12.28
N THR A 76 10.77 -19.91 -12.91
CA THR A 76 12.03 -19.32 -12.48
C THR A 76 11.91 -17.81 -12.30
N ARG A 77 12.81 -17.25 -11.48
CA ARG A 77 12.95 -15.80 -11.35
C ARG A 77 13.22 -15.15 -12.71
N GLY A 78 14.06 -15.74 -13.55
CA GLY A 78 14.36 -15.21 -14.89
C GLY A 78 13.11 -15.13 -15.78
N GLU A 79 12.27 -16.16 -15.78
CA GLU A 79 10.99 -16.15 -16.50
C GLU A 79 10.05 -15.06 -15.97
N ALA A 80 10.02 -14.83 -14.66
CA ALA A 80 9.20 -13.79 -14.07
C ALA A 80 9.69 -12.37 -14.42
N HIS A 81 11.01 -12.13 -14.42
CA HIS A 81 11.58 -10.86 -14.87
C HIS A 81 11.31 -10.62 -16.35
N ALA A 82 11.53 -11.61 -17.21
CA ALA A 82 11.25 -11.47 -18.65
C ALA A 82 9.76 -11.20 -18.96
N TRP A 83 8.85 -11.83 -18.20
CA TRP A 83 7.42 -11.52 -18.30
C TRP A 83 7.11 -10.10 -17.81
N LEU A 84 7.69 -9.69 -16.67
CA LEU A 84 7.49 -8.35 -16.12
C LEU A 84 7.99 -7.28 -17.07
N ASP A 85 9.20 -7.43 -17.62
CA ASP A 85 9.78 -6.49 -18.59
C ASP A 85 8.88 -6.34 -19.83
N CYS A 86 8.28 -7.44 -20.29
CA CYS A 86 7.35 -7.43 -21.42
C CYS A 86 6.03 -6.70 -21.11
N VAL A 87 5.48 -6.88 -19.91
CA VAL A 87 4.20 -6.28 -19.51
C VAL A 87 4.35 -4.81 -19.10
N MET A 88 5.53 -4.44 -18.59
CA MET A 88 5.77 -3.12 -18.00
C MET A 88 6.38 -2.12 -18.99
N ASP A 89 6.89 -2.55 -20.15
CA ASP A 89 7.51 -1.65 -21.12
C ASP A 89 6.56 -0.51 -21.53
N GLY A 90 6.99 0.73 -21.28
CA GLY A 90 6.20 1.93 -21.56
C GLY A 90 5.13 2.28 -20.51
N VAL A 91 4.88 1.39 -19.54
CA VAL A 91 3.91 1.61 -18.45
C VAL A 91 4.57 2.43 -17.34
N VAL A 92 3.99 3.57 -16.97
CA VAL A 92 4.48 4.34 -15.82
C VAL A 92 3.96 3.73 -14.53
N VAL A 93 4.88 3.34 -13.65
CA VAL A 93 4.55 2.89 -12.29
C VAL A 93 5.28 3.75 -11.28
N GLY A 94 4.51 4.32 -10.36
CA GLY A 94 4.99 5.07 -9.22
C GLY A 94 4.76 4.33 -7.91
N ALA A 95 5.52 4.71 -6.89
CA ALA A 95 5.30 4.29 -5.52
C ALA A 95 5.57 5.45 -4.59
N VAL A 96 4.79 5.54 -3.52
CA VAL A 96 4.96 6.54 -2.47
C VAL A 96 4.99 5.84 -1.12
N ASP A 97 5.98 6.21 -0.31
CA ASP A 97 6.12 5.75 1.06
C ASP A 97 6.55 6.92 1.98
N GLY A 98 6.17 6.82 3.24
CA GLY A 98 6.43 7.81 4.27
C GLY A 98 7.07 7.20 5.51
N SER A 99 7.99 7.96 6.08
CA SER A 99 8.61 7.68 7.38
C SER A 99 8.44 8.86 8.33
N GLN A 100 8.58 8.60 9.62
CA GLN A 100 8.34 9.59 10.65
C GLN A 100 9.21 9.36 11.88
N ILE A 101 9.51 10.46 12.56
CA ILE A 101 10.12 10.49 13.89
C ILE A 101 9.10 11.14 14.82
N TYR A 102 8.75 10.44 15.89
CA TYR A 102 7.82 10.96 16.88
C TYR A 102 8.51 11.93 17.84
N PRO A 103 7.78 12.92 18.37
CA PRO A 103 8.25 13.71 19.50
C PRO A 103 8.53 12.79 20.70
N ASP A 104 9.68 13.00 21.35
CA ASP A 104 10.13 12.20 22.49
C ASP A 104 10.24 13.10 23.74
N LYS A 105 9.67 12.62 24.85
CA LYS A 105 9.65 13.32 26.15
C LYS A 105 11.03 13.51 26.78
N GLY A 106 12.04 12.80 26.28
CA GLY A 106 13.45 13.02 26.63
C GLY A 106 14.02 14.32 26.08
N TYR A 107 13.32 14.98 25.15
CA TYR A 107 13.64 16.32 24.65
C TYR A 107 12.57 17.31 25.12
N ASP A 108 13.00 18.50 25.57
CA ASP A 108 12.09 19.50 26.14
C ASP A 108 11.11 20.12 25.12
N VAL A 109 11.34 19.91 23.82
CA VAL A 109 10.53 20.49 22.75
C VAL A 109 9.84 19.37 21.94
N PRO A 110 8.49 19.30 21.92
CA PRO A 110 7.77 18.31 21.16
C PRO A 110 7.84 18.62 19.66
N ILE A 111 8.77 17.95 18.96
CA ILE A 111 8.96 18.06 17.52
C ILE A 111 8.72 16.69 16.88
N GLY A 112 7.80 16.64 15.92
CA GLY A 112 7.66 15.51 15.01
C GLY A 112 8.37 15.78 13.69
N VAL A 113 8.86 14.74 13.03
CA VAL A 113 9.41 14.83 11.67
C VAL A 113 8.66 13.84 10.79
N VAL A 114 8.28 14.26 9.60
CA VAL A 114 7.70 13.42 8.57
C VAL A 114 8.55 13.57 7.32
N GLN A 115 8.86 12.45 6.69
CA GLN A 115 9.50 12.41 5.38
C GLN A 115 8.67 11.53 4.46
N THR A 116 8.49 11.97 3.22
CA THR A 116 7.82 11.20 2.16
C THR A 116 8.76 11.11 0.98
N ALA A 117 8.80 9.94 0.35
CA ALA A 117 9.49 9.71 -0.91
C ALA A 117 8.51 9.18 -1.94
N GLY A 118 8.52 9.81 -3.12
CA GLY A 118 7.83 9.35 -4.31
C GLY A 118 8.85 8.94 -5.36
N ILE A 119 8.64 7.79 -6.00
CA ILE A 119 9.41 7.36 -7.16
C ILE A 119 8.47 7.04 -8.32
N TYR A 120 8.95 7.16 -9.54
CA TYR A 120 8.29 6.60 -10.72
C TYR A 120 9.28 6.04 -11.73
N ASN A 121 8.82 5.10 -12.54
CA ASN A 121 9.58 4.54 -13.64
C ASN A 121 8.63 4.23 -14.81
N ARG A 122 8.96 4.66 -16.03
CA ARG A 122 8.21 4.27 -17.26
C ARG A 122 8.64 2.90 -17.80
N HIS A 123 9.68 2.31 -17.21
CA HIS A 123 10.27 1.04 -17.61
C HIS A 123 10.73 0.99 -19.07
N THR A 124 10.92 2.17 -19.69
CA THR A 124 11.63 2.26 -20.96
C THR A 124 13.12 2.11 -20.64
N GLY A 125 13.83 1.23 -21.34
CA GLY A 125 15.28 1.04 -21.15
C GLY A 125 16.15 2.30 -21.35
N ALA A 126 15.53 3.45 -21.61
CA ALA A 126 16.11 4.78 -21.72
C ALA A 126 16.34 5.51 -20.37
N GLY A 127 15.92 4.93 -19.23
CA GLY A 127 16.18 5.50 -17.90
C GLY A 127 15.21 6.61 -17.50
N ASP A 128 13.95 6.52 -17.93
CA ASP A 128 12.86 7.42 -17.52
C ASP A 128 12.39 7.07 -16.09
N PHE A 129 13.23 7.43 -15.13
CA PHE A 129 13.05 7.26 -13.69
C PHE A 129 13.11 8.62 -13.00
N GLY A 130 12.20 8.86 -12.07
CA GLY A 130 12.21 10.04 -11.21
C GLY A 130 12.05 9.69 -9.74
N GLU A 131 12.66 10.50 -8.89
CA GLU A 131 12.54 10.44 -7.44
C GLU A 131 12.31 11.85 -6.88
N ARG A 132 11.45 11.93 -5.87
CA ARG A 132 11.17 13.13 -5.11
C ARG A 132 11.14 12.78 -3.63
N THR A 133 11.78 13.61 -2.81
CA THR A 133 11.70 13.50 -1.35
C THR A 133 11.22 14.82 -0.78
N ARG A 134 10.35 14.75 0.22
CA ARG A 134 9.86 15.89 0.96
C ARG A 134 9.99 15.63 2.46
N VAL A 135 10.42 16.65 3.19
CA VAL A 135 10.49 16.62 4.65
C VAL A 135 9.60 17.71 5.24
N GLU A 136 8.89 17.39 6.30
CA GLU A 136 8.05 18.29 7.07
C GLU A 136 8.37 18.18 8.57
N LEU A 137 8.51 19.33 9.22
CA LEU A 137 8.61 19.43 10.68
C LEU A 137 7.23 19.77 11.27
N ILE A 138 6.87 19.05 12.32
CA ILE A 138 5.67 19.30 13.12
C ILE A 138 6.10 19.99 14.41
N THR A 139 5.70 21.25 14.55
CA THR A 139 6.07 22.13 15.65
C THR A 139 5.11 22.03 16.84
N PRO A 140 5.54 22.43 18.06
CA PRO A 140 4.65 22.49 19.24
C PRO A 140 3.35 23.26 18.97
N ALA A 141 3.44 24.40 18.27
CA ALA A 141 2.28 25.21 17.91
C ALA A 141 1.28 24.48 17.00
N GLN A 142 1.73 23.50 16.20
CA GLN A 142 0.82 22.66 15.40
C GLN A 142 0.05 21.66 16.28
N PHE A 143 0.72 21.02 17.25
CA PHE A 143 0.03 20.16 18.23
C PHE A 143 -1.00 20.94 19.04
N GLU A 144 -0.65 22.14 19.52
CA GLU A 144 -1.56 23.02 20.27
C GLU A 144 -2.77 23.43 19.44
N ARG A 145 -2.57 23.89 18.20
CA ARG A 145 -3.67 24.30 17.30
C ARG A 145 -4.62 23.14 17.00
N ALA A 146 -4.09 21.93 16.83
CA ALA A 146 -4.89 20.72 16.61
C ALA A 146 -5.58 20.21 17.89
N ARG A 147 -5.31 20.82 19.05
CA ARG A 147 -5.85 20.42 20.36
C ARG A 147 -5.58 18.94 20.68
N VAL A 148 -4.41 18.46 20.28
CA VAL A 148 -3.93 17.10 20.54
C VAL A 148 -2.83 17.13 21.58
N TYR A 149 -2.52 15.96 22.14
CA TYR A 149 -1.37 15.83 23.02
C TYR A 149 -0.07 16.08 22.24
N ALA A 150 0.84 16.90 22.81
CA ALA A 150 2.06 17.32 22.13
C ALA A 150 3.03 16.18 21.78
N TYR A 151 2.86 15.01 22.42
CA TYR A 151 3.62 13.80 22.11
C TYR A 151 2.75 12.69 21.49
N SER A 152 1.66 13.05 20.81
CA SER A 152 0.76 12.10 20.15
C SER A 152 1.40 11.56 18.87
N SER A 153 1.50 10.24 18.78
CA SER A 153 1.95 9.55 17.56
C SER A 153 0.92 9.68 16.44
N GLU A 154 -0.37 9.62 16.79
CA GLU A 154 -1.48 9.62 15.83
C GLU A 154 -1.53 10.91 15.00
N PHE A 155 -1.16 12.05 15.60
CA PHE A 155 -1.09 13.32 14.87
C PHE A 155 0.07 13.33 13.87
N VAL A 156 1.20 12.74 14.22
CA VAL A 156 2.35 12.58 13.32
C VAL A 156 2.03 11.61 12.19
N ASP A 157 1.37 10.48 12.50
CA ASP A 157 0.95 9.48 11.53
C ASP A 157 -0.02 10.07 10.48
N ALA A 158 -0.96 10.91 10.90
CA ALA A 158 -1.85 11.59 9.96
C ALA A 158 -1.14 12.64 9.10
N HIS A 159 -0.11 13.31 9.64
CA HIS A 159 0.72 14.21 8.83
C HIS A 159 1.52 13.44 7.78
N ARG A 160 2.05 12.26 8.14
CA ARG A 160 2.71 11.34 7.21
C ARG A 160 1.76 10.88 6.11
N PHE A 161 0.59 10.37 6.49
CA PHE A 161 -0.41 9.92 5.53
C PHE A 161 -0.87 11.04 4.59
N ARG A 162 -1.05 12.26 5.10
CA ARG A 162 -1.31 13.42 4.25
C ARG A 162 -0.18 13.66 3.26
N ALA A 163 1.07 13.64 3.70
CA ALA A 163 2.21 13.89 2.84
C ALA A 163 2.34 12.82 1.73
N GLU A 164 2.10 11.54 2.05
CA GLU A 164 1.97 10.46 1.07
C GLU A 164 0.85 10.73 0.05
N CYS A 165 -0.34 11.11 0.52
CA CYS A 165 -1.47 11.43 -0.36
C CYS A 165 -1.18 12.60 -1.31
N GLU A 166 -0.49 13.65 -0.83
CA GLU A 166 -0.13 14.79 -1.67
C GLU A 166 0.91 14.42 -2.73
N GLU A 167 1.88 13.57 -2.39
CA GLU A 167 2.86 13.05 -3.37
C GLU A 167 2.18 12.18 -4.43
N ILE A 168 1.24 11.31 -4.03
CA ILE A 168 0.41 10.53 -4.95
C ILE A 168 -0.35 11.46 -5.91
N LYS A 169 -0.99 12.52 -5.41
CA LYS A 169 -1.69 13.49 -6.26
C LYS A 169 -0.75 14.15 -7.26
N GLN A 170 0.48 14.46 -6.85
CA GLN A 170 1.47 15.03 -7.76
C GLN A 170 1.80 14.05 -8.89
N LEU A 171 2.09 12.78 -8.58
CA LEU A 171 2.33 11.74 -9.57
C LEU A 171 1.13 11.56 -10.53
N LEU A 172 -0.10 11.51 -10.01
CA LEU A 172 -1.31 11.41 -10.84
C LEU A 172 -1.55 12.67 -11.71
N CYS A 173 -1.08 13.83 -11.28
CA CYS A 173 -1.21 15.07 -12.07
C CYS A 173 -0.14 15.19 -13.16
N GLU A 174 1.07 14.71 -12.89
CA GLU A 174 2.25 14.84 -13.74
C GLU A 174 2.27 13.81 -14.89
N HIS A 175 1.55 12.70 -14.75
CA HIS A 175 1.48 11.64 -15.75
C HIS A 175 0.05 11.45 -16.26
N ASP A 176 -0.11 11.27 -17.57
CA ASP A 176 -1.42 11.05 -18.19
C ASP A 176 -1.98 9.65 -17.86
N GLU A 177 -1.10 8.64 -17.85
CA GLU A 177 -1.39 7.27 -17.41
C GLU A 177 -0.31 6.80 -16.43
N ILE A 178 -0.71 6.40 -15.22
CA ILE A 178 0.21 5.90 -14.19
C ILE A 178 -0.50 4.96 -13.21
N PHE A 179 0.22 3.93 -12.77
CA PHE A 179 -0.15 3.09 -11.62
C PHE A 179 0.66 3.53 -10.41
N VAL A 180 0.03 4.01 -9.35
CA VAL A 180 0.70 4.44 -8.12
C VAL A 180 0.42 3.44 -7.00
N LEU A 181 1.49 2.92 -6.40
CA LEU A 181 1.47 2.04 -5.24
C LEU A 181 1.55 2.87 -3.95
N LEU A 182 0.60 2.65 -3.05
CA LEU A 182 0.62 3.21 -1.69
C LEU A 182 0.93 2.10 -0.69
N ASP A 183 1.92 2.32 0.18
CA ASP A 183 2.17 1.43 1.33
C ASP A 183 1.14 1.68 2.44
N GLY A 184 0.10 0.84 2.48
CA GLY A 184 -0.90 0.84 3.54
C GLY A 184 -2.33 1.01 3.04
N SER A 185 -3.26 1.15 4.01
CA SER A 185 -4.69 1.16 3.71
C SER A 185 -5.27 2.55 3.49
N LEU A 186 -6.11 2.71 2.46
CA LEU A 186 -6.69 4.00 2.07
C LEU A 186 -7.62 4.63 3.12
N ILE A 187 -8.23 3.83 4.00
CA ILE A 187 -9.25 4.32 4.95
C ILE A 187 -9.11 3.69 6.35
N LEU A 188 -8.74 2.41 6.43
CA LEU A 188 -8.89 1.64 7.67
C LEU A 188 -7.85 1.96 8.75
N SER A 189 -6.66 2.46 8.39
CA SER A 189 -5.59 2.71 9.37
C SER A 189 -5.90 3.83 10.37
N HIS A 190 -6.88 4.70 10.10
CA HIS A 190 -7.12 5.94 10.86
C HIS A 190 -8.53 6.10 11.44
N ILE A 191 -9.46 5.15 11.20
CA ILE A 191 -10.86 5.26 11.68
C ILE A 191 -10.98 5.21 13.21
N ILE A 192 -9.95 4.74 13.92
CA ILE A 192 -9.94 4.64 15.39
C ILE A 192 -9.50 5.97 16.06
N SER A 193 -9.10 6.99 15.29
CA SER A 193 -8.47 8.21 15.81
C SER A 193 -9.45 9.34 16.21
N ARG A 194 -8.97 10.36 16.92
CA ARG A 194 -9.80 11.51 17.35
C ARG A 194 -10.22 12.40 16.17
N ILE A 195 -11.28 13.20 16.32
CA ILE A 195 -11.83 14.11 15.29
C ILE A 195 -10.74 15.01 14.64
N GLY A 196 -9.79 15.51 15.43
CA GLY A 196 -8.69 16.35 14.92
C GLY A 196 -7.71 15.64 13.97
N VAL A 197 -7.70 14.31 13.96
CA VAL A 197 -6.86 13.44 13.12
C VAL A 197 -7.66 12.89 11.93
N ILE A 198 -8.94 12.56 12.16
CA ILE A 198 -9.83 11.98 11.14
C ILE A 198 -10.17 12.98 10.02
N VAL A 199 -10.45 14.24 10.35
CA VAL A 199 -10.87 15.24 9.34
C VAL A 199 -9.79 15.48 8.27
N PRO A 200 -8.50 15.68 8.63
CA PRO A 200 -7.43 15.77 7.65
C PRO A 200 -7.32 14.53 6.77
N VAL A 201 -7.37 13.32 7.34
CA VAL A 201 -7.27 12.06 6.60
C VAL A 201 -8.41 11.92 5.58
N LEU A 202 -9.65 12.17 6.00
CA LEU A 202 -10.82 12.12 5.11
C LEU A 202 -10.71 13.15 3.98
N SER A 203 -10.22 14.36 4.27
CA SER A 203 -9.97 15.39 3.26
C SER A 203 -8.91 14.95 2.23
N CYS A 204 -7.86 14.26 2.67
CA CYS A 204 -6.82 13.74 1.78
C CYS A 204 -7.40 12.68 0.83
N VAL A 205 -8.13 11.71 1.37
CA VAL A 205 -8.77 10.63 0.60
C VAL A 205 -9.79 11.18 -0.38
N THR A 206 -10.67 12.09 0.06
CA THR A 206 -11.63 12.74 -0.85
C THR A 206 -10.94 13.58 -1.92
N GLY A 207 -9.83 14.25 -1.59
CA GLY A 207 -9.01 14.97 -2.56
C GLY A 207 -8.36 14.04 -3.59
N MET A 208 -7.90 12.85 -3.19
CA MET A 208 -7.34 11.85 -4.13
C MET A 208 -8.41 11.28 -5.05
N ILE A 209 -9.58 10.93 -4.50
CA ILE A 209 -10.73 10.44 -5.29
C ILE A 209 -11.31 11.54 -6.19
N GLY A 210 -11.13 12.80 -5.80
CA GLY A 210 -11.55 13.98 -6.59
C GLY A 210 -10.66 14.27 -7.80
N VAL A 211 -9.50 13.61 -7.94
CA VAL A 211 -8.71 13.65 -9.18
C VAL A 211 -9.50 12.89 -10.25
N PRO A 212 -9.81 13.51 -11.41
CA PRO A 212 -10.55 12.85 -12.48
C PRO A 212 -9.89 11.54 -12.88
N GLN A 213 -10.70 10.48 -13.09
CA GLN A 213 -10.26 9.18 -13.60
C GLN A 213 -9.33 8.36 -12.68
N VAL A 214 -9.40 8.55 -11.36
CA VAL A 214 -8.73 7.66 -10.40
C VAL A 214 -9.56 6.39 -10.13
N MET A 215 -9.02 5.23 -10.52
CA MET A 215 -9.52 3.92 -10.09
C MET A 215 -8.71 3.42 -8.90
N VAL A 216 -9.41 3.05 -7.83
CA VAL A 216 -8.80 2.44 -6.64
C VAL A 216 -8.98 0.92 -6.71
N LEU A 217 -7.89 0.19 -6.76
CA LEU A 217 -7.88 -1.27 -6.65
C LEU A 217 -7.28 -1.68 -5.29
N GLU A 218 -8.10 -2.27 -4.43
CA GLU A 218 -7.60 -2.95 -3.23
C GLU A 218 -6.97 -4.28 -3.64
N ILE A 219 -5.67 -4.44 -3.38
CA ILE A 219 -5.00 -5.73 -3.49
C ILE A 219 -4.85 -6.30 -2.08
N SER A 220 -5.91 -6.95 -1.60
CA SER A 220 -5.82 -7.83 -0.45
C SER A 220 -5.13 -9.13 -0.87
N ARG A 221 -3.81 -9.21 -0.69
CA ARG A 221 -2.97 -10.42 -0.87
C ARG A 221 -3.25 -11.25 -2.14
N TYR A 222 -2.62 -10.88 -3.26
CA TYR A 222 -2.39 -11.80 -4.40
C TYR A 222 -0.94 -12.33 -4.49
N LEU A 223 -0.06 -11.94 -3.56
CA LEU A 223 1.33 -12.40 -3.50
C LEU A 223 1.66 -13.04 -2.15
N THR A 224 0.86 -14.01 -1.71
CA THR A 224 1.18 -14.81 -0.50
C THR A 224 2.00 -16.03 -0.86
N GLY A 225 3.17 -15.76 -1.43
CA GLY A 225 4.20 -16.77 -1.67
C GLY A 225 5.39 -16.63 -0.75
N MET A 226 5.51 -15.58 0.08
CA MET A 226 6.64 -15.38 0.99
C MET A 226 6.38 -14.19 1.93
N VAL A 227 6.81 -14.33 3.19
CA VAL A 227 6.92 -13.30 4.24
C VAL A 227 5.69 -13.03 5.16
N SER A 228 5.94 -13.42 6.43
CA SER A 228 5.41 -12.95 7.71
C SER A 228 3.95 -13.22 8.15
N SER A 229 3.87 -13.52 9.45
CA SER A 229 2.74 -13.98 10.26
C SER A 229 1.96 -12.86 10.95
N GLU A 230 2.07 -11.63 10.47
CA GLU A 230 1.15 -10.55 10.84
C GLU A 230 0.12 -10.39 9.71
N MET A 231 -1.13 -10.09 10.07
CA MET A 231 -2.13 -9.75 9.05
C MET A 231 -1.57 -8.59 8.22
N PRO A 232 -1.36 -8.77 6.91
CA PRO A 232 -0.84 -7.69 6.09
C PRO A 232 -1.88 -6.61 6.00
N SER A 233 -1.45 -5.37 6.18
CA SER A 233 -2.16 -4.19 5.70
C SER A 233 -2.57 -4.42 4.24
N PRO A 234 -3.83 -4.14 3.86
CA PRO A 234 -4.22 -4.14 2.46
C PRO A 234 -3.42 -3.05 1.73
N PHE A 235 -2.86 -3.39 0.57
CA PHE A 235 -2.19 -2.45 -0.32
C PHE A 235 -3.16 -1.99 -1.40
N PHE A 236 -3.04 -0.75 -1.84
CA PHE A 236 -3.91 -0.19 -2.86
C PHE A 236 -3.11 0.26 -4.07
N ILE A 237 -3.63 -0.04 -5.25
CA ILE A 237 -3.16 0.54 -6.51
C ILE A 237 -4.13 1.64 -6.90
N LEU A 238 -3.60 2.83 -7.13
CA LEU A 238 -4.33 3.94 -7.71
C LEU A 238 -3.95 4.06 -9.18
N ILE A 239 -4.94 4.03 -10.06
CA ILE A 239 -4.74 4.11 -11.52
C ILE A 239 -5.32 5.44 -11.97
N SER A 240 -4.52 6.26 -12.65
CA SER A 240 -5.03 7.40 -13.44
C SER A 240 -5.04 7.01 -14.91
N ASP A 241 -6.17 7.19 -15.57
CA ASP A 241 -6.37 6.96 -17.01
C ASP A 241 -7.00 8.21 -17.64
N ARG A 242 -6.17 9.10 -18.19
CA ARG A 242 -6.64 10.21 -19.03
C ARG A 242 -6.77 9.74 -20.47
N GLY A 243 -7.84 8.98 -20.76
CA GLY A 243 -8.10 8.42 -22.08
C GLY A 243 -7.98 9.37 -23.27
#